data_AF-A0A1Y6H7G5-F1
#
_entry.id   AF-A0A1Y6H7G5-F1
#
_cell.length_a   1.000
_cell.length_b   1.000
_cell.length_c   1.000
_cell.angle_alpha   90.00
_cell.angle_beta   90.00
_cell.angle_gamma   90.00
#
_symmetry.space_group_name_H-M   'P 1'
#
loop_
_entity.id
_entity.type
_entity.pdbx_description
1 polymer ?
#
loop_
_entity_poly.entity_id
_entity_poly.type
_entity_poly.pdbx_seq_one_letter_code
_entity_poly.pdbx_strand_id
1 'polypeptide(L)'
;MVFGRGAGTALALTQISASMARLRRIGSCCPHRTETGAIVIWQRFWRINGGTQRMAGWKEASAGGTIALPSFLECHVPASSLQQILDAIHAAAAEHARAEVRLLAVSKTKPADAVAALAAQGQRAFGENYVQEAEAKIVALRTLGLEWHLIGHLQSNKAELASQCFDWVQTVDRAKLIPLLARYRPDNRAPLNVLIQVNIDDEDSKHGCAPEAIDSLAEAIALQPRLQLRGLMAIPAPFPEQTRRTAAFTRMQALLEQLKGRYRQVDTLSMGMSSDFAEAIAAGATMVRVGTALFGARDCSSAASI
;
A
#
# COMPACT_ATOMS: atom_id res chain seq x y z
N MET A 1 -25.42 51.67 64.20
CA MET A 1 -25.41 52.93 63.44
C MET A 1 -24.71 52.66 62.11
N VAL A 2 -25.51 52.68 61.02
CA VAL A 2 -25.24 52.91 59.58
C VAL A 2 -23.94 52.43 58.86
N PHE A 3 -24.19 51.89 57.66
CA PHE A 3 -23.36 51.37 56.56
C PHE A 3 -22.33 52.32 55.89
N GLY A 4 -21.38 51.72 55.13
CA GLY A 4 -20.74 52.31 53.93
C GLY A 4 -19.64 51.43 53.28
N ARG A 5 -20.00 50.46 52.42
CA ARG A 5 -19.69 50.30 50.96
C ARG A 5 -18.28 50.62 50.43
N GLY A 6 -17.70 49.67 49.66
CA GLY A 6 -16.86 49.96 48.49
C GLY A 6 -15.85 48.88 48.05
N ALA A 7 -16.09 48.25 46.89
CA ALA A 7 -15.25 47.52 45.92
C ALA A 7 -13.71 47.49 46.12
N GLY A 8 -12.93 46.49 45.68
CA GLY A 8 -13.13 45.46 44.68
C GLY A 8 -11.77 44.79 44.37
N THR A 9 -11.87 43.57 43.85
CA THR A 9 -10.84 42.57 43.54
C THR A 9 -9.76 43.00 42.52
N ALA A 10 -8.49 42.79 42.85
CA ALA A 10 -7.37 42.72 41.89
C ALA A 10 -6.16 41.96 42.49
N LEU A 11 -6.13 40.63 42.37
CA LEU A 11 -4.93 39.82 42.62
C LEU A 11 -5.14 38.43 42.01
N ALA A 12 -4.51 38.17 40.85
CA ALA A 12 -3.99 36.86 40.40
C ALA A 12 -3.75 36.89 38.88
N LEU A 13 -2.64 37.49 38.44
CA LEU A 13 -2.18 37.44 37.05
C LEU A 13 -0.68 37.18 36.99
N THR A 14 -0.22 36.09 37.63
CA THR A 14 1.19 35.69 37.53
C THR A 14 1.41 34.21 37.79
N GLN A 15 0.74 33.31 37.06
CA GLN A 15 1.13 31.89 37.09
C GLN A 15 0.65 31.03 35.90
N ILE A 16 0.74 31.53 34.66
CA ILE A 16 0.66 30.65 33.47
C ILE A 16 1.60 31.18 32.38
N SER A 17 2.91 30.93 32.51
CA SER A 17 3.87 31.25 31.44
C SER A 17 4.93 30.16 31.20
N ALA A 18 4.64 28.91 31.57
CA ALA A 18 5.64 27.83 31.46
C ALA A 18 5.16 26.53 30.77
N SER A 19 4.05 26.55 30.02
CA SER A 19 3.54 25.32 29.36
C SER A 19 3.08 25.51 27.91
N MET A 20 3.81 26.31 27.12
CA MET A 20 3.52 26.54 25.69
C MET A 20 4.73 26.36 24.75
N ALA A 21 5.73 25.57 25.15
CA ALA A 21 6.87 25.22 24.27
C ALA A 21 6.86 23.76 23.78
N ARG A 22 5.82 22.97 24.08
CA ARG A 22 5.79 21.54 23.75
C ARG A 22 4.42 21.11 23.22
N LEU A 23 4.01 21.63 22.06
CA LEU A 23 2.85 21.15 21.28
C LEU A 23 2.92 21.67 19.82
N ARG A 24 4.07 21.50 19.17
CA ARG A 24 4.16 21.51 17.69
C ARG A 24 4.32 20.07 17.23
N ARG A 25 3.18 19.45 16.93
CA ARG A 25 2.90 18.16 16.26
C ARG A 25 1.79 17.49 17.05
N ILE A 26 0.59 17.61 16.51
CA ILE A 26 -0.49 16.60 16.46
C ILE A 26 -1.67 17.35 15.83
N GLY A 27 -2.01 16.96 14.61
CA GLY A 27 -3.33 17.23 14.07
C GLY A 27 -4.29 16.24 14.73
N SER A 28 -5.26 16.74 15.47
CA SER A 28 -6.51 16.06 15.81
C SER A 28 -7.39 17.03 16.57
N CYS A 29 -8.53 17.39 16.01
CA CYS A 29 -9.64 17.98 16.75
C CYS A 29 -10.07 16.99 17.83
N CYS A 30 -9.63 17.19 19.07
CA CYS A 30 -10.24 16.60 20.26
C CYS A 30 -10.97 17.71 21.01
N PRO A 31 -12.30 17.65 21.18
CA PRO A 31 -12.97 18.59 22.06
C PRO A 31 -12.70 18.18 23.51
N HIS A 32 -11.89 18.96 24.22
CA HIS A 32 -11.72 18.81 25.65
C HIS A 32 -12.92 19.48 26.34
N ARG A 33 -13.69 18.70 27.11
CA ARG A 33 -14.87 19.15 27.85
C ARG A 33 -14.40 19.66 29.21
N THR A 34 -14.52 20.96 29.47
CA THR A 34 -14.29 21.54 30.81
C THR A 34 -15.61 21.78 31.54
N GLU A 35 -15.64 21.48 32.83
CA GLU A 35 -16.76 21.62 33.75
C GLU A 35 -17.12 23.10 34.03
N THR A 36 -17.68 23.79 33.05
CA THR A 36 -18.58 24.94 33.19
C THR A 36 -18.96 25.35 31.76
N GLY A 37 -20.25 25.31 31.45
CA GLY A 37 -20.77 25.33 30.07
C GLY A 37 -20.64 26.68 29.35
N ALA A 38 -19.46 26.98 28.80
CA ALA A 38 -19.27 28.01 27.79
C ALA A 38 -18.22 27.56 26.75
N ILE A 39 -18.66 27.35 25.50
CA ILE A 39 -17.76 27.08 24.37
C ILE A 39 -17.27 28.42 23.85
N VAL A 40 -16.00 28.76 24.06
CA VAL A 40 -15.36 29.92 23.41
C VAL A 40 -14.86 29.48 22.04
N ILE A 41 -15.59 29.84 20.99
CA ILE A 41 -15.19 29.59 19.60
C ILE A 41 -14.30 30.74 19.15
N TRP A 42 -13.03 30.46 18.87
CA TRP A 42 -12.15 31.41 18.21
C TRP A 42 -12.27 31.25 16.69
N GLN A 43 -12.88 32.22 16.00
CA GLN A 43 -12.93 32.24 14.54
C GLN A 43 -11.79 33.09 13.95
N ARG A 44 -11.13 32.54 12.93
CA ARG A 44 -9.98 33.14 12.24
C ARG A 44 -10.49 33.97 11.06
N PHE A 45 -10.38 35.30 11.14
CA PHE A 45 -10.78 36.18 10.03
C PHE A 45 -9.58 36.58 9.17
N TRP A 46 -9.74 36.47 7.85
CA TRP A 46 -8.86 37.06 6.85
C TRP A 46 -9.59 38.23 6.19
N ARG A 47 -8.98 39.42 6.18
CA ARG A 47 -9.48 40.57 5.41
C ARG A 47 -8.68 40.61 4.10
N ILE A 48 -9.37 40.51 2.96
CA ILE A 48 -8.76 40.68 1.65
C ILE A 48 -9.05 42.11 1.21
N ASN A 49 -8.02 42.95 1.16
CA ASN A 49 -8.01 44.19 0.38
C ASN A 49 -6.71 44.19 -0.43
N GLY A 50 -6.80 44.21 -1.75
CA GLY A 50 -5.66 44.52 -2.64
C GLY A 50 -4.42 43.62 -2.49
N GLY A 51 -4.58 42.29 -2.56
CA GLY A 51 -3.48 41.39 -2.94
C GLY A 51 -2.39 41.08 -1.91
N THR A 52 -2.47 41.55 -0.66
CA THR A 52 -1.49 41.17 0.38
C THR A 52 -2.17 40.68 1.65
N GLN A 53 -1.85 39.45 2.06
CA GLN A 53 -2.41 38.76 3.21
C GLN A 53 -1.65 39.14 4.49
N ARG A 54 -2.30 39.80 5.47
CA ARG A 54 -1.75 40.06 6.82
C ARG A 54 -2.73 39.62 7.92
N MET A 55 -2.18 39.08 9.02
CA MET A 55 -2.96 38.60 10.17
C MET A 55 -3.67 39.75 10.88
N ALA A 56 -5.00 39.66 11.01
CA ALA A 56 -5.84 40.66 11.66
C ALA A 56 -6.47 40.13 12.96
N GLY A 57 -5.63 39.78 13.94
CA GLY A 57 -6.03 39.57 15.34
C GLY A 57 -7.10 38.51 15.63
N TRP A 58 -7.43 38.36 16.91
CA TRP A 58 -8.46 37.46 17.40
C TRP A 58 -9.55 38.29 18.10
N LYS A 59 -10.84 37.96 17.92
CA LYS A 59 -11.95 38.59 18.65
C LYS A 59 -12.80 37.54 19.36
N GLU A 60 -13.17 37.82 20.60
CA GLU A 60 -14.17 37.09 21.38
C GLU A 60 -15.57 37.29 20.78
N ALA A 61 -16.31 36.21 20.58
CA ALA A 61 -17.72 36.25 20.22
C ALA A 61 -18.55 36.30 21.52
N SER A 62 -19.24 37.42 21.76
CA SER A 62 -20.13 37.59 22.92
C SER A 62 -21.38 36.70 22.82
N ALA A 63 -21.73 36.06 23.94
CA ALA A 63 -22.90 35.20 24.09
C ALA A 63 -24.21 35.97 23.85
N GLY A 64 -25.00 35.53 22.86
CA GLY A 64 -26.33 36.11 22.61
C GLY A 64 -26.87 36.03 21.17
N GLY A 65 -26.09 35.49 20.22
CA GLY A 65 -26.57 35.24 18.86
C GLY A 65 -26.61 33.74 18.58
N THR A 66 -27.71 33.26 17.99
CA THR A 66 -27.75 31.94 17.33
C THR A 66 -26.74 31.95 16.19
N ILE A 67 -25.52 31.50 16.48
CA ILE A 67 -24.50 31.27 15.46
C ILE A 67 -24.94 30.00 14.75
N ALA A 68 -25.53 30.15 13.57
CA ALA A 68 -25.64 29.06 12.62
C ALA A 68 -24.21 28.51 12.43
N LEU A 69 -23.98 27.28 12.89
CA LEU A 69 -22.71 26.59 12.66
C LEU A 69 -22.48 26.63 11.14
N PRO A 70 -21.38 27.23 10.64
CA PRO A 70 -21.06 27.06 9.24
C PRO A 70 -20.94 25.56 9.03
N SER A 71 -21.67 25.04 8.03
CA SER A 71 -21.47 23.68 7.55
C SER A 71 -19.97 23.46 7.45
N PHE A 72 -19.49 22.41 8.12
CA PHE A 72 -18.10 21.99 7.98
C PHE A 72 -17.87 21.87 6.47
N LEU A 73 -17.11 22.80 5.89
CA LEU A 73 -16.53 22.61 4.58
C LEU A 73 -15.59 21.41 4.77
N GLU A 74 -16.10 20.22 4.48
CA GLU A 74 -15.29 19.07 4.19
C GLU A 74 -14.33 19.52 3.11
N CYS A 75 -13.06 19.69 3.51
CA CYS A 75 -11.98 19.97 2.61
C CYS A 75 -11.82 18.67 1.80
N HIS A 76 -12.56 18.56 0.71
CA HIS A 76 -12.57 17.41 -0.17
C HIS A 76 -11.24 17.40 -0.92
N VAL A 77 -10.19 16.90 -0.27
CA VAL A 77 -8.93 16.59 -0.94
C VAL A 77 -9.26 15.45 -1.90
N PRO A 78 -9.07 15.61 -3.23
CA PRO A 78 -9.35 14.53 -4.16
C PRO A 78 -8.51 13.31 -3.77
N ALA A 79 -9.16 12.15 -3.66
CA ALA A 79 -8.51 10.90 -3.34
C ALA A 79 -7.37 10.66 -4.34
N SER A 80 -6.17 10.33 -3.84
CA SER A 80 -5.06 9.97 -4.71
C SER A 80 -5.39 8.69 -5.48
N SER A 81 -4.71 8.45 -6.60
CA SER A 81 -4.92 7.23 -7.39
C SER A 81 -4.72 5.95 -6.55
N LEU A 82 -3.82 5.99 -5.56
CA LEU A 82 -3.64 4.89 -4.61
C LEU A 82 -4.92 4.63 -3.79
N GLN A 83 -5.49 5.69 -3.20
CA GLN A 83 -6.68 5.54 -2.37
C GLN A 83 -7.87 5.03 -3.20
N GLN A 84 -8.05 5.55 -4.42
CA GLN A 84 -9.10 5.07 -5.33
C GLN A 84 -8.98 3.57 -5.63
N ILE A 85 -7.76 3.08 -5.83
CA ILE A 85 -7.51 1.66 -6.11
C ILE A 85 -7.72 0.81 -4.85
N LEU A 86 -7.27 1.27 -3.69
CA LEU A 86 -7.51 0.59 -2.42
C LEU A 86 -9.02 0.49 -2.13
N ASP A 87 -9.77 1.56 -2.34
CA ASP A 87 -11.23 1.58 -2.15
C ASP A 87 -11.91 0.60 -3.11
N ALA A 88 -11.48 0.55 -4.38
CA ALA A 88 -12.01 -0.41 -5.35
C ALA A 88 -11.69 -1.88 -4.97
N ILE A 89 -10.50 -2.14 -4.45
CA ILE A 89 -10.10 -3.48 -3.96
C ILE A 89 -10.93 -3.87 -2.73
N HIS A 90 -11.11 -2.95 -1.78
CA HIS A 90 -11.92 -3.19 -0.58
C HIS A 90 -13.39 -3.43 -0.94
N ALA A 91 -13.95 -2.66 -1.87
CA ALA A 91 -15.31 -2.86 -2.35
C ALA A 91 -15.49 -4.24 -2.98
N ALA A 92 -14.59 -4.64 -3.88
CA ALA A 92 -14.63 -5.96 -4.50
C ALA A 92 -14.45 -7.11 -3.49
N ALA A 93 -13.58 -6.93 -2.49
CA ALA A 93 -13.40 -7.92 -1.43
C ALA A 93 -14.66 -8.05 -0.55
N ALA A 94 -15.27 -6.92 -0.19
CA ALA A 94 -16.49 -6.89 0.62
C ALA A 94 -17.69 -7.52 -0.10
N GLU A 95 -17.85 -7.27 -1.40
CA GLU A 95 -18.92 -7.85 -2.23
C GLU A 95 -18.91 -9.38 -2.21
N HIS A 96 -17.72 -9.98 -2.13
CA HIS A 96 -17.53 -11.43 -2.16
C HIS A 96 -17.17 -12.03 -0.79
N ALA A 97 -17.35 -11.28 0.31
CA ALA A 97 -17.01 -11.69 1.67
C ALA A 97 -15.59 -12.27 1.80
N ARG A 98 -14.63 -11.68 1.08
CA ARG A 98 -13.23 -12.08 1.10
C ARG A 98 -12.48 -11.39 2.23
N ALA A 99 -11.42 -12.04 2.71
CA ALA A 99 -10.44 -11.42 3.58
C ALA A 99 -9.71 -10.27 2.84
N GLU A 100 -8.98 -9.46 3.60
CA GLU A 100 -8.21 -8.33 3.04
C GLU A 100 -7.28 -8.78 1.91
N VAL A 101 -7.40 -8.11 0.76
CA VAL A 101 -6.61 -8.39 -0.44
C VAL A 101 -5.48 -7.39 -0.51
N ARG A 102 -4.24 -7.89 -0.60
CA ARG A 102 -3.05 -7.04 -0.64
C ARG A 102 -2.86 -6.42 -2.02
N LEU A 103 -2.61 -5.10 -2.04
CA LEU A 103 -2.16 -4.40 -3.24
C LEU A 103 -0.65 -4.48 -3.39
N LEU A 104 -0.19 -5.04 -4.52
CA LEU A 104 1.20 -4.95 -4.96
C LEU A 104 1.34 -3.86 -6.03
N ALA A 105 2.06 -2.78 -5.71
CA ALA A 105 2.30 -1.69 -6.65
C ALA A 105 3.43 -2.04 -7.62
N VAL A 106 3.10 -2.21 -8.91
CA VAL A 106 4.07 -2.58 -9.95
C VAL A 106 4.79 -1.33 -10.45
N SER A 107 6.06 -1.18 -10.07
CA SER A 107 6.89 0.00 -10.31
C SER A 107 7.95 -0.18 -11.41
N LYS A 108 7.86 -1.25 -12.21
CA LYS A 108 8.74 -1.46 -13.36
C LYS A 108 8.78 -0.22 -14.26
N THR A 109 9.97 0.13 -14.73
CA THR A 109 10.26 1.31 -15.56
C THR A 109 9.94 2.67 -14.91
N LYS A 110 9.64 2.73 -13.61
CA LYS A 110 9.42 3.99 -12.88
C LYS A 110 10.64 4.37 -12.04
N PRO A 111 11.01 5.65 -11.93
CA PRO A 111 12.17 6.07 -11.14
C PRO A 111 11.94 5.85 -9.64
N ALA A 112 13.02 5.80 -8.86
CA ALA A 112 12.97 5.61 -7.41
C ALA A 112 12.13 6.69 -6.71
N ASP A 113 12.15 7.93 -7.21
CA ASP A 113 11.36 9.04 -6.65
C ASP A 113 9.85 8.80 -6.75
N ALA A 114 9.38 8.15 -7.82
CA ALA A 114 7.97 7.79 -7.97
C ALA A 114 7.56 6.73 -6.95
N VAL A 115 8.44 5.77 -6.67
CA VAL A 115 8.25 4.75 -5.62
C VAL A 115 8.22 5.41 -4.25
N ALA A 116 9.16 6.32 -3.97
CA ALA A 116 9.20 7.08 -2.72
C ALA A 116 7.93 7.92 -2.51
N ALA A 117 7.41 8.55 -3.57
CA ALA A 117 6.17 9.33 -3.52
C ALA A 117 4.95 8.46 -3.21
N LEU A 118 4.87 7.25 -3.76
CA LEU A 118 3.78 6.31 -3.44
C LEU A 118 3.95 5.72 -2.04
N ALA A 119 5.19 5.47 -1.61
CA ALA A 119 5.50 5.02 -0.25
C ALA A 119 5.12 6.06 0.81
N ALA A 120 5.30 7.34 0.52
CA ALA A 120 4.87 8.44 1.38
C ALA A 120 3.35 8.49 1.58
N GLN A 121 2.57 7.91 0.65
CA GLN A 121 1.12 7.75 0.76
C GLN A 121 0.70 6.48 1.52
N GLY A 122 1.66 5.67 1.97
CA GLY A 122 1.42 4.49 2.80
C GLY A 122 1.65 3.15 2.09
N GLN A 123 1.87 3.13 0.78
CA GLN A 123 2.17 1.88 0.06
C GLN A 123 3.50 1.28 0.54
N ARG A 124 3.53 -0.02 0.85
CA ARG A 124 4.73 -0.69 1.36
C ARG A 124 5.30 -1.76 0.43
N ALA A 125 4.44 -2.44 -0.32
CA ALA A 125 4.83 -3.54 -1.19
C ALA A 125 4.96 -3.09 -2.65
N PHE A 126 6.12 -3.37 -3.27
CA PHE A 126 6.43 -2.99 -4.64
C PHE A 126 6.89 -4.19 -5.48
N GLY A 127 6.39 -4.26 -6.71
CA GLY A 127 6.66 -5.33 -7.66
C GLY A 127 7.57 -4.85 -8.79
N GLU A 128 8.66 -5.58 -9.04
CA GLU A 128 9.61 -5.31 -10.11
C GLU A 128 9.75 -6.51 -11.05
N ASN A 129 9.99 -6.22 -12.33
CA ASN A 129 10.19 -7.25 -13.35
C ASN A 129 11.67 -7.58 -13.59
N TYR A 130 12.56 -6.60 -13.42
CA TYR A 130 13.97 -6.70 -13.79
C TYR A 130 14.85 -6.56 -12.55
N VAL A 131 15.65 -7.60 -12.28
CA VAL A 131 16.45 -7.70 -11.03
C VAL A 131 17.41 -6.52 -10.87
N GLN A 132 18.13 -6.14 -11.93
CA GLN A 132 19.11 -5.04 -11.86
C GLN A 132 18.47 -3.67 -11.72
N GLU A 133 17.32 -3.44 -12.36
CA GLU A 133 16.56 -2.20 -12.17
C GLU A 133 16.08 -2.09 -10.72
N ALA A 134 15.57 -3.21 -10.17
CA ALA A 134 15.11 -3.28 -8.80
C ALA A 134 16.25 -3.07 -7.80
N GLU A 135 17.42 -3.67 -7.99
CA GLU A 135 18.59 -3.50 -7.11
C GLU A 135 18.91 -2.02 -6.90
N ALA A 136 18.99 -1.24 -7.98
CA ALA A 136 19.29 0.20 -7.89
C ALA A 136 18.23 0.94 -7.05
N LYS A 137 16.94 0.62 -7.21
CA LYS A 137 15.85 1.21 -6.42
C LYS A 137 15.89 0.77 -4.96
N ILE A 138 16.12 -0.51 -4.70
CA ILE A 138 16.20 -1.10 -3.36
C ILE A 138 17.33 -0.43 -2.58
N VAL A 139 18.49 -0.24 -3.19
CA VAL A 139 19.63 0.44 -2.57
C VAL A 139 19.29 1.91 -2.28
N ALA A 140 18.71 2.63 -3.26
CA ALA A 140 18.35 4.04 -3.10
C ALA A 140 17.28 4.25 -2.02
N LEU A 141 16.34 3.31 -1.87
CA LEU A 141 15.17 3.43 -0.99
C LEU A 141 15.28 2.57 0.29
N ARG A 142 16.46 2.02 0.57
CA ARG A 142 16.67 1.09 1.71
C ARG A 142 16.19 1.63 3.05
N THR A 143 16.28 2.95 3.26
CA THR A 143 15.89 3.62 4.51
C THR A 143 14.38 3.65 4.73
N LEU A 144 13.58 3.43 3.69
CA LEU A 144 12.13 3.39 3.75
C LEU A 144 11.57 2.04 4.22
N GLY A 145 12.39 0.99 4.26
CA GLY A 145 11.99 -0.34 4.72
C GLY A 145 10.83 -0.95 3.93
N LEU A 146 10.86 -0.82 2.59
CA LEU A 146 9.82 -1.31 1.70
C LEU A 146 9.96 -2.83 1.46
N GLU A 147 8.83 -3.48 1.16
CA GLU A 147 8.76 -4.89 0.78
C GLU A 147 8.88 -5.02 -0.74
N TRP A 148 9.83 -5.83 -1.22
CA TRP A 148 10.12 -5.97 -2.64
C TRP A 148 9.78 -7.36 -3.17
N HIS A 149 9.02 -7.40 -4.27
CA HIS A 149 8.62 -8.64 -4.95
C HIS A 149 9.17 -8.68 -6.37
N LEU A 150 9.87 -9.77 -6.70
CA LEU A 150 10.20 -10.09 -8.08
C LEU A 150 9.00 -10.79 -8.73
N ILE A 151 8.41 -10.14 -9.73
CA ILE A 151 7.24 -10.63 -10.48
C ILE A 151 7.54 -10.86 -11.97
N GLY A 152 8.77 -10.60 -12.39
CA GLY A 152 9.28 -10.95 -13.73
C GLY A 152 10.00 -12.29 -13.76
N HIS A 153 10.14 -12.87 -14.95
CA HIS A 153 10.81 -14.15 -15.14
C HIS A 153 12.25 -14.12 -14.60
N LEU A 154 12.57 -15.05 -13.69
CA LEU A 154 13.89 -15.12 -13.07
C LEU A 154 14.84 -16.01 -13.89
N GLN A 155 15.87 -15.40 -14.46
CA GLN A 155 16.98 -16.11 -15.07
C GLN A 155 17.93 -16.67 -13.99
N SER A 156 18.50 -17.86 -14.22
CA SER A 156 19.34 -18.54 -13.22
C SER A 156 20.61 -17.76 -12.85
N ASN A 157 21.21 -17.02 -13.78
CA ASN A 157 22.36 -16.14 -13.54
C ASN A 157 22.02 -14.88 -12.72
N LYS A 158 20.74 -14.61 -12.46
CA LYS A 158 20.27 -13.50 -11.61
C LYS A 158 19.71 -13.97 -10.29
N ALA A 159 19.67 -15.28 -10.04
CA ALA A 159 19.14 -15.85 -8.81
C ALA A 159 19.91 -15.38 -7.56
N GLU A 160 21.23 -15.22 -7.67
CA GLU A 160 22.05 -14.68 -6.58
C GLU A 160 21.58 -13.29 -6.15
N LEU A 161 21.57 -12.35 -7.08
CA LEU A 161 21.15 -10.98 -6.82
C LEU A 161 19.69 -10.91 -6.36
N ALA A 162 18.80 -11.69 -6.98
CA ALA A 162 17.40 -11.75 -6.56
C ALA A 162 17.24 -12.19 -5.09
N SER A 163 18.03 -13.17 -4.65
CA SER A 163 17.97 -13.71 -3.27
C SER A 163 18.47 -12.73 -2.22
N GLN A 164 19.40 -11.86 -2.59
CA GLN A 164 19.99 -10.87 -1.69
C GLN A 164 19.10 -9.63 -1.55
N CYS A 165 18.44 -9.21 -2.63
CA CYS A 165 17.70 -7.95 -2.68
C CYS A 165 16.22 -8.09 -2.28
N PHE A 166 15.52 -9.11 -2.77
CA PHE A 166 14.06 -9.19 -2.67
C PHE A 166 13.57 -9.88 -1.39
N ASP A 167 12.35 -9.57 -0.99
CA ASP A 167 11.63 -10.25 0.10
C ASP A 167 10.76 -11.39 -0.43
N TRP A 168 10.32 -11.25 -1.68
CA TRP A 168 9.49 -12.22 -2.38
C TRP A 168 9.99 -12.50 -3.79
N VAL A 169 9.95 -13.76 -4.22
CA VAL A 169 10.05 -14.16 -5.63
C VAL A 169 8.77 -14.88 -6.00
N GLN A 170 7.98 -14.29 -6.90
CA GLN A 170 6.67 -14.82 -7.29
C GLN A 170 6.72 -15.67 -8.56
N THR A 171 7.91 -15.87 -9.14
CA THR A 171 8.10 -16.39 -10.50
C THR A 171 8.90 -17.70 -10.54
N VAL A 172 8.85 -18.51 -9.47
CA VAL A 172 9.51 -19.82 -9.48
C VAL A 172 8.71 -20.79 -10.33
N ASP A 173 9.28 -21.21 -11.45
CA ASP A 173 8.64 -22.07 -12.46
C ASP A 173 9.38 -23.40 -12.69
N ARG A 174 10.58 -23.58 -12.10
CA ARG A 174 11.44 -24.75 -12.35
C ARG A 174 12.37 -25.07 -11.19
N ALA A 175 12.64 -26.37 -11.00
CA ALA A 175 13.37 -26.87 -9.84
C ALA A 175 14.80 -26.31 -9.73
N LYS A 176 15.45 -26.00 -10.86
CA LYS A 176 16.82 -25.45 -10.90
C LYS A 176 16.98 -24.12 -10.15
N LEU A 177 15.92 -23.31 -10.03
CA LEU A 177 15.98 -22.03 -9.32
C LEU A 177 16.03 -22.19 -7.80
N ILE A 178 15.37 -23.20 -7.27
CA ILE A 178 15.18 -23.42 -5.83
C ILE A 178 16.51 -23.48 -5.05
N PRO A 179 17.48 -24.36 -5.40
CA PRO A 179 18.73 -24.43 -4.66
C PRO A 179 19.59 -23.17 -4.84
N LEU A 180 19.49 -22.49 -5.98
CA LEU A 180 20.20 -21.23 -6.20
C LEU A 180 19.65 -20.13 -5.29
N LEU A 181 18.33 -20.01 -5.20
CA LEU A 181 17.68 -19.03 -4.34
C LEU A 181 18.01 -19.27 -2.87
N ALA A 182 17.95 -20.53 -2.43
CA ALA A 182 18.29 -20.90 -1.07
C ALA A 182 19.76 -20.62 -0.75
N ARG A 183 20.68 -21.03 -1.64
CA ARG A 183 22.14 -20.87 -1.46
C ARG A 183 22.55 -19.42 -1.27
N TYR A 184 21.98 -18.50 -2.04
CA TYR A 184 22.40 -17.10 -2.05
C TYR A 184 21.58 -16.20 -1.11
N ARG A 185 20.56 -16.73 -0.42
CA ARG A 185 19.81 -15.97 0.58
C ARG A 185 20.70 -15.66 1.79
N PRO A 186 20.96 -14.39 2.15
CA PRO A 186 21.82 -14.05 3.29
C PRO A 186 21.25 -14.50 4.64
N ASP A 187 22.13 -14.88 5.58
CA ASP A 187 21.74 -15.34 6.93
C ASP A 187 21.12 -14.24 7.81
N ASN A 188 21.41 -12.98 7.50
CA ASN A 188 20.86 -11.83 8.22
C ASN A 188 19.48 -11.38 7.69
N ARG A 189 18.88 -12.11 6.75
CA ARG A 189 17.54 -11.85 6.23
C ARG A 189 16.60 -13.00 6.58
N ALA A 190 15.32 -12.67 6.74
CA ALA A 190 14.26 -13.67 6.85
C ALA A 190 14.27 -14.62 5.64
N PRO A 191 13.72 -15.85 5.75
CA PRO A 191 13.53 -16.74 4.60
C PRO A 191 12.87 -16.02 3.43
N LEU A 192 13.31 -16.30 2.21
CA LEU A 192 12.74 -15.69 1.01
C LEU A 192 11.34 -16.25 0.76
N ASN A 193 10.34 -15.39 0.69
CA ASN A 193 8.99 -15.82 0.36
C ASN A 193 8.91 -16.20 -1.12
N VAL A 194 8.34 -17.35 -1.43
CA VAL A 194 8.28 -17.89 -2.79
C VAL A 194 6.84 -18.22 -3.17
N LEU A 195 6.46 -17.79 -4.38
CA LEU A 195 5.27 -18.32 -5.07
C LEU A 195 5.71 -19.12 -6.28
N ILE A 196 4.97 -20.19 -6.56
CA ILE A 196 5.12 -20.98 -7.78
C ILE A 196 4.29 -20.32 -8.88
N GLN A 197 4.93 -20.00 -10.01
CA GLN A 197 4.24 -19.46 -11.18
C GLN A 197 3.67 -20.60 -12.01
N VAL A 198 2.35 -20.57 -12.25
CA VAL A 198 1.62 -21.60 -12.98
C VAL A 198 1.18 -21.07 -14.33
N ASN A 199 1.45 -21.83 -15.39
CA ASN A 199 0.87 -21.59 -16.71
C ASN A 199 -0.50 -22.29 -16.79
N ILE A 200 -1.56 -21.57 -16.44
CA ILE A 200 -2.92 -22.15 -16.32
C ILE A 200 -3.65 -22.33 -17.66
N ASP A 201 -3.17 -21.65 -18.71
CA ASP A 201 -3.78 -21.66 -20.04
C ASP A 201 -3.06 -22.60 -21.02
N ASP A 202 -1.99 -23.28 -20.58
CA ASP A 202 -1.20 -24.23 -21.37
C ASP A 202 -0.71 -23.65 -22.71
N GLU A 203 -0.30 -22.38 -22.70
CA GLU A 203 0.27 -21.73 -23.87
C GLU A 203 1.80 -21.81 -23.85
N ASP A 204 2.40 -22.38 -24.90
CA ASP A 204 3.86 -22.54 -25.06
C ASP A 204 4.64 -21.22 -24.93
N SER A 205 4.00 -20.09 -25.20
CA SER A 205 4.62 -18.76 -25.17
C SER A 205 4.73 -18.15 -23.77
N LYS A 206 4.10 -18.75 -22.76
CA LYS A 206 4.02 -18.20 -21.40
C LYS A 206 4.95 -18.91 -20.43
N HIS A 207 5.55 -18.11 -19.54
CA HIS A 207 6.33 -18.63 -18.42
C HIS A 207 5.43 -19.20 -17.32
N GLY A 208 5.92 -20.25 -16.67
CA GLY A 208 5.22 -20.95 -15.59
C GLY A 208 5.41 -22.45 -15.71
N CYS A 209 5.20 -23.16 -14.62
CA CYS A 209 5.13 -24.61 -14.64
C CYS A 209 3.71 -25.07 -15.02
N ALA A 210 3.61 -26.30 -15.53
CA ALA A 210 2.32 -26.95 -15.67
C ALA A 210 1.71 -27.24 -14.28
N PRO A 211 0.38 -27.30 -14.13
CA PRO A 211 -0.26 -27.60 -12.85
C PRO A 211 0.24 -28.89 -12.18
N GLU A 212 0.60 -29.90 -12.97
CA GLU A 212 1.09 -31.20 -12.50
C GLU A 212 2.47 -31.10 -11.84
N ALA A 213 3.26 -30.07 -12.17
CA ALA A 213 4.58 -29.87 -11.60
C ALA A 213 4.55 -29.18 -10.23
N ILE A 214 3.41 -28.62 -9.81
CA ILE A 214 3.28 -27.82 -8.57
C ILE A 214 3.73 -28.62 -7.35
N ASP A 215 3.27 -29.86 -7.20
CA ASP A 215 3.59 -30.71 -6.04
C ASP A 215 5.10 -30.94 -5.92
N SER A 216 5.77 -31.25 -7.04
CA SER A 216 7.22 -31.49 -7.08
C SER A 216 8.04 -30.24 -6.72
N LEU A 217 7.60 -29.06 -7.18
CA LEU A 217 8.25 -27.79 -6.87
C LEU A 217 8.01 -27.38 -5.42
N ALA A 218 6.80 -27.58 -4.91
CA ALA A 218 6.44 -27.28 -3.54
C ALA A 218 7.27 -28.11 -2.55
N GLU A 219 7.45 -29.41 -2.81
CA GLU A 219 8.30 -30.28 -2.01
C GLU A 219 9.76 -29.80 -2.01
N ALA A 220 10.30 -29.52 -3.20
CA ALA A 220 11.66 -29.02 -3.33
C ALA A 220 11.88 -27.67 -2.60
N ILE A 221 10.90 -26.77 -2.61
CA ILE A 221 10.95 -25.50 -1.85
C ILE A 221 10.88 -25.77 -0.35
N ALA A 222 9.99 -26.67 0.10
CA ALA A 222 9.79 -26.98 1.52
C ALA A 222 11.03 -27.58 2.18
N LEU A 223 11.89 -28.27 1.41
CA LEU A 223 13.17 -28.79 1.89
C LEU A 223 14.24 -27.70 2.12
N GLN A 224 14.00 -26.46 1.67
CA GLN A 224 14.96 -25.37 1.82
C GLN A 224 14.59 -24.46 3.01
N PRO A 225 15.33 -24.48 4.13
CA PRO A 225 15.00 -23.65 5.30
C PRO A 225 15.15 -22.14 5.06
N ARG A 226 15.90 -21.75 4.03
CA ARG A 226 16.07 -20.35 3.61
C ARG A 226 14.96 -19.85 2.69
N LEU A 227 14.01 -20.70 2.31
CA LEU A 227 12.85 -20.35 1.51
C LEU A 227 11.57 -20.62 2.28
N GLN A 228 10.51 -19.88 1.95
CA GLN A 228 9.19 -20.08 2.50
C GLN A 228 8.17 -20.12 1.37
N LEU A 229 7.59 -21.30 1.13
CA LEU A 229 6.49 -21.45 0.19
C LEU A 229 5.25 -20.71 0.72
N ARG A 230 4.75 -19.73 -0.03
CA ARG A 230 3.59 -18.92 0.36
C ARG A 230 2.37 -19.12 -0.52
N GLY A 231 2.53 -19.80 -1.66
CA GLY A 231 1.42 -20.18 -2.52
C GLY A 231 1.73 -20.06 -4.01
N LEU A 232 0.77 -19.55 -4.76
CA LEU A 232 0.76 -19.61 -6.22
C LEU A 232 0.66 -18.21 -6.86
N MET A 233 1.18 -18.10 -8.06
CA MET A 233 1.06 -16.93 -8.92
C MET A 233 0.63 -17.36 -10.32
N ALA A 234 -0.25 -16.58 -10.95
CA ALA A 234 -0.58 -16.75 -12.36
C ALA A 234 -0.75 -15.41 -13.08
N ILE A 235 -0.52 -15.46 -14.39
CA ILE A 235 -0.84 -14.39 -15.34
C ILE A 235 -1.70 -15.02 -16.44
N PRO A 236 -3.03 -15.09 -16.23
CA PRO A 236 -3.93 -15.63 -17.24
C PRO A 236 -3.89 -14.85 -18.54
N ALA A 237 -4.25 -15.50 -19.65
CA ALA A 237 -4.43 -14.84 -20.94
C ALA A 237 -5.53 -13.78 -20.84
N PRO A 238 -5.37 -12.64 -21.53
CA PRO A 238 -6.44 -11.65 -21.67
C PRO A 238 -7.48 -12.14 -22.70
N PHE A 239 -8.14 -13.27 -22.41
CA PHE A 239 -9.21 -13.77 -23.28
C PHE A 239 -10.36 -12.74 -23.33
N PRO A 240 -10.93 -12.46 -24.52
CA PRO A 240 -12.07 -11.56 -24.62
C PRO A 240 -13.30 -12.13 -23.89
N GLU A 241 -13.44 -13.45 -23.86
CA GLU A 241 -14.55 -14.11 -23.16
C GLU A 241 -14.35 -14.08 -21.64
N GLN A 242 -15.26 -13.38 -20.97
CA GLN A 242 -15.37 -13.32 -19.50
C GLN A 242 -15.33 -14.70 -18.85
N THR A 243 -16.07 -15.66 -19.41
CA THR A 243 -16.18 -17.03 -18.89
C THR A 243 -14.83 -17.75 -18.87
N ARG A 244 -13.98 -17.54 -19.88
CA ARG A 244 -12.64 -18.15 -19.95
C ARG A 244 -11.70 -17.55 -18.91
N ARG A 245 -11.74 -16.22 -18.73
CA ARG A 245 -10.94 -15.54 -17.69
C ARG A 245 -11.33 -16.02 -16.29
N THR A 246 -12.62 -16.03 -15.99
CA THR A 246 -13.13 -16.53 -14.70
C THR A 246 -12.77 -18.01 -14.49
N ALA A 247 -12.88 -18.85 -15.51
CA ALA A 247 -12.49 -20.26 -15.41
C ALA A 247 -10.99 -20.45 -15.10
N ALA A 248 -10.10 -19.58 -15.60
CA ALA A 248 -8.69 -19.62 -15.24
C ALA A 248 -8.48 -19.26 -13.76
N PHE A 249 -9.12 -18.20 -13.25
CA PHE A 249 -9.00 -17.81 -11.85
C PHE A 249 -9.57 -18.87 -10.89
N THR A 250 -10.73 -19.46 -11.20
CA THR A 250 -11.32 -20.53 -10.39
C THR A 250 -10.43 -21.76 -10.33
N ARG A 251 -9.81 -22.15 -11.45
CA ARG A 251 -8.85 -23.26 -11.47
C ARG A 251 -7.63 -22.98 -10.58
N MET A 252 -7.11 -21.75 -10.62
CA MET A 252 -6.00 -21.34 -9.74
C MET A 252 -6.36 -21.40 -8.24
N GLN A 253 -7.58 -21.00 -7.88
CA GLN A 253 -8.04 -21.11 -6.50
C GLN A 253 -8.13 -22.57 -6.04
N ALA A 254 -8.62 -23.47 -6.90
CA ALA A 254 -8.68 -24.90 -6.57
C ALA A 254 -7.28 -25.49 -6.34
N LEU A 255 -6.29 -25.12 -7.17
CA LEU A 255 -4.89 -25.53 -6.99
C LEU A 255 -4.29 -24.98 -5.68
N LEU A 256 -4.61 -23.74 -5.30
CA LEU A 256 -4.18 -23.18 -4.03
C LEU A 256 -4.75 -23.96 -2.83
N GLU A 257 -6.04 -24.29 -2.84
CA GLU A 257 -6.67 -25.03 -1.75
C GLU A 257 -6.10 -26.45 -1.60
N GLN A 258 -5.80 -27.13 -2.73
CA GLN A 258 -5.08 -28.40 -2.70
C GLN A 258 -3.70 -28.25 -2.04
N LEU A 259 -2.97 -27.18 -2.39
CA LEU A 259 -1.65 -26.91 -1.83
C LEU A 259 -1.70 -26.58 -0.33
N LYS A 260 -2.71 -25.82 0.12
CA LYS A 260 -2.97 -25.51 1.54
C LYS A 260 -3.22 -26.75 2.39
N GLY A 261 -3.88 -27.76 1.82
CA GLY A 261 -4.10 -29.05 2.49
C GLY A 261 -2.80 -29.76 2.88
N ARG A 262 -1.70 -29.47 2.18
CA ARG A 262 -0.36 -30.04 2.44
C ARG A 262 0.57 -29.09 3.19
N TYR A 263 0.50 -27.79 2.91
CA TYR A 263 1.41 -26.78 3.43
C TYR A 263 0.65 -25.66 4.15
N ARG A 264 0.68 -25.67 5.48
CA ARG A 264 -0.08 -24.71 6.31
C ARG A 264 0.34 -23.25 6.14
N GLN A 265 1.57 -23.01 5.69
CA GLN A 265 2.11 -21.66 5.44
C GLN A 265 1.61 -21.02 4.13
N VAL A 266 0.88 -21.77 3.29
CA VAL A 266 0.34 -21.26 2.03
C VAL A 266 -0.88 -20.38 2.29
N ASP A 267 -0.76 -19.11 1.93
CA ASP A 267 -1.77 -18.08 2.21
C ASP A 267 -1.94 -17.09 1.07
N THR A 268 -1.12 -17.20 0.02
CA THR A 268 -1.02 -16.19 -1.03
C THR A 268 -1.37 -16.75 -2.39
N LEU A 269 -2.39 -16.15 -3.02
CA LEU A 269 -2.73 -16.32 -4.42
C LEU A 269 -2.58 -14.98 -5.14
N SER A 270 -1.49 -14.87 -5.91
CA SER A 270 -1.15 -13.66 -6.66
C SER A 270 -1.70 -13.75 -8.07
N MET A 271 -2.81 -13.06 -8.32
CA MET A 271 -3.45 -12.98 -9.63
C MET A 271 -4.33 -11.73 -9.70
N GLY A 272 -4.62 -11.27 -10.92
CA GLY A 272 -5.31 -10.00 -11.14
C GLY A 272 -4.36 -8.83 -11.33
N MET A 273 -4.67 -8.03 -12.35
CA MET A 273 -4.01 -6.83 -12.81
C MET A 273 -5.03 -5.68 -12.90
N SER A 274 -4.61 -4.52 -13.38
CA SER A 274 -5.44 -3.31 -13.44
C SER A 274 -6.81 -3.50 -14.12
N SER A 275 -6.95 -4.42 -15.08
CA SER A 275 -8.19 -4.65 -15.83
C SER A 275 -9.10 -5.74 -15.27
N ASP A 276 -8.59 -6.64 -14.44
CA ASP A 276 -9.29 -7.88 -14.06
C ASP A 276 -9.16 -8.22 -12.56
N PHE A 277 -8.63 -7.30 -11.73
CA PHE A 277 -8.46 -7.54 -10.30
C PHE A 277 -9.79 -7.82 -9.59
N ALA A 278 -10.90 -7.21 -10.00
CA ALA A 278 -12.21 -7.46 -9.40
C ALA A 278 -12.66 -8.92 -9.61
N GLU A 279 -12.51 -9.43 -10.84
CA GLU A 279 -12.80 -10.82 -11.18
C GLU A 279 -11.87 -11.79 -10.42
N ALA A 280 -10.58 -11.43 -10.31
CA ALA A 280 -9.59 -12.19 -9.58
C ALA A 280 -9.93 -12.27 -8.08
N ILE A 281 -10.37 -11.16 -7.46
CA ILE A 281 -10.80 -11.11 -6.06
C ILE A 281 -12.06 -11.97 -5.85
N ALA A 282 -13.03 -11.89 -6.76
CA ALA A 282 -14.22 -12.74 -6.73
C ALA A 282 -13.84 -14.22 -6.71
N ALA A 283 -12.84 -14.61 -7.49
CA ALA A 283 -12.31 -15.97 -7.55
C ALA A 283 -11.37 -16.36 -6.39
N GLY A 284 -11.01 -15.43 -5.50
CA GLY A 284 -10.23 -15.71 -4.29
C GLY A 284 -8.75 -15.26 -4.33
N ALA A 285 -8.40 -14.30 -5.18
CA ALA A 285 -7.09 -13.66 -5.13
C ALA A 285 -6.86 -12.99 -3.77
N THR A 286 -5.66 -13.16 -3.22
CA THR A 286 -5.25 -12.52 -1.95
C THR A 286 -4.24 -11.40 -2.17
N MET A 287 -3.72 -11.30 -3.39
CA MET A 287 -2.79 -10.26 -3.81
C MET A 287 -3.04 -9.90 -5.27
N VAL A 288 -3.23 -8.62 -5.54
CA VAL A 288 -3.46 -8.06 -6.90
C VAL A 288 -2.32 -7.14 -7.29
N ARG A 289 -1.98 -7.10 -8.58
CA ARG A 289 -0.78 -6.41 -9.09
C ARG A 289 -1.16 -5.26 -9.99
N VAL A 290 -1.06 -4.02 -9.49
CA VAL A 290 -1.52 -2.84 -10.22
C VAL A 290 -0.33 -1.94 -10.56
N GLY A 291 -0.20 -1.52 -11.82
CA GLY A 291 0.89 -0.66 -12.27
C GLY A 291 0.40 0.66 -12.85
N THR A 292 -0.07 0.62 -14.09
CA THR A 292 -0.44 1.82 -14.88
C THR A 292 -1.42 2.75 -14.15
N ALA A 293 -2.38 2.19 -13.41
CA ALA A 293 -3.37 2.98 -12.68
C ALA A 293 -2.79 3.75 -11.48
N LEU A 294 -1.63 3.34 -10.94
CA LEU A 294 -0.99 3.99 -9.78
C LEU A 294 -0.03 5.11 -10.17
N PHE A 295 0.69 4.94 -11.28
CA PHE A 295 1.78 5.83 -11.68
C PHE A 295 1.45 6.71 -12.90
N GLY A 296 0.18 6.73 -13.31
CA GLY A 296 -0.27 7.41 -14.52
C GLY A 296 0.25 6.78 -15.83
N ALA A 297 -0.29 7.27 -16.95
CA ALA A 297 0.25 6.96 -18.28
C ALA A 297 1.74 7.35 -18.34
N ARG A 298 2.51 6.64 -19.18
CA ARG A 298 3.94 6.92 -19.34
C ARG A 298 4.11 8.36 -19.85
N ASP A 299 4.93 9.16 -19.17
CA ASP A 299 5.49 10.37 -19.76
C ASP A 299 6.46 9.93 -20.86
N CYS A 300 5.94 9.75 -22.08
CA CYS A 300 6.76 9.69 -23.28
C CYS A 300 7.15 11.13 -23.65
N SER A 301 7.99 11.78 -22.85
CA SER A 301 8.58 13.08 -23.20
C SER A 301 9.99 13.23 -22.64
N SER A 302 10.94 12.57 -23.29
CA SER A 302 12.30 13.12 -23.56
C SER A 302 13.15 12.09 -24.31
N ALA A 303 12.91 11.98 -25.60
CA ALA A 303 13.88 11.41 -26.54
C ALA A 303 13.70 12.08 -27.90
N ALA A 304 14.19 13.31 -28.03
CA ALA A 304 14.62 13.91 -29.29
C ALA A 304 15.40 15.19 -29.00
N SER A 305 16.70 15.03 -28.76
CA SER A 305 17.69 16.08 -28.97
C SER A 305 18.90 15.43 -29.61
N ILE A 306 18.88 15.38 -30.94
CA ILE A 306 20.04 15.52 -31.84
C ILE A 306 19.53 16.31 -33.04
#